data_AF-A0A4U3AIK5-F1
#
_entry.id   AF-A0A4U3AIK5-F1
#
_cell.length_a   1.000
_cell.length_b   1.000
_cell.length_c   1.000
_cell.angle_alpha   90.00
_cell.angle_beta   90.00
_cell.angle_gamma   90.00
#
_symmetry.space_group_name_H-M   'P 1'
#
loop_
_entity.id
_entity.type
_entity.pdbx_description
1 polymer ?
#
loop_
_entity_poly.entity_id
_entity_poly.type
_entity_poly.pdbx_seq_one_letter_code
_entity_poly.pdbx_strand_id
1 'polypeptide(L)' 'MMTNLQKEFFKRLKIPAKEIIFNDLDEILLKMGLILPYENLDIMAGTIKNISKNNLVEKLL' A
#
# COMPACT_ATOMS: atom_id res chain seq x y z
N MET A 1 1.29 6.82 -18.17
CA MET A 1 2.35 6.93 -17.13
C MET A 1 1.73 6.60 -15.78
N MET A 2 2.47 5.90 -14.90
CA MET A 2 1.99 5.59 -13.55
C MET A 2 2.11 6.80 -12.62
N THR A 3 1.13 6.97 -11.73
CA THR A 3 1.16 7.95 -10.64
C THR A 3 2.22 7.59 -9.60
N ASN A 4 2.61 8.55 -8.75
CA ASN A 4 3.53 8.28 -7.64
C ASN A 4 3.00 7.16 -6.71
N LEU A 5 1.70 7.20 -6.39
CA LEU A 5 1.04 6.17 -5.57
C LEU A 5 1.20 4.78 -6.19
N GLN A 6 0.94 4.63 -7.49
CA GLN A 6 1.07 3.32 -8.16
C GLN A 6 2.51 2.80 -8.12
N LYS A 7 3.51 3.68 -8.30
CA LYS A 7 4.92 3.30 -8.25
C LYS A 7 5.33 2.80 -6.87
N GLU A 8 5.00 3.53 -5.81
CA GLU A 8 5.31 3.10 -4.44
C GLU A 8 4.51 1.86 -4.05
N PHE A 9 3.25 1.74 -4.49
CA PHE A 9 2.43 0.55 -4.22
C PHE A 9 3.04 -0.73 -4.84
N PHE A 10 3.43 -0.68 -6.12
CA PHE A 10 4.10 -1.80 -6.78
C PHE A 10 5.44 -2.16 -6.14
N LYS A 11 6.23 -1.14 -5.79
CA LYS A 11 7.51 -1.30 -5.08
C LYS A 11 7.32 -1.96 -3.72
N ARG A 12 6.36 -1.49 -2.91
CA ARG A 12 6.05 -2.04 -1.58
C ARG A 12 5.59 -3.49 -1.66
N LEU A 13 4.69 -3.81 -2.59
CA LEU A 13 4.14 -5.15 -2.78
C LEU A 13 5.06 -6.10 -3.58
N LYS A 14 6.19 -5.61 -4.09
CA LYS A 14 7.12 -6.36 -4.95
C LYS A 14 6.44 -6.95 -6.19
N ILE A 15 5.51 -6.19 -6.78
CA ILE A 15 4.83 -6.53 -8.03
C ILE A 15 5.51 -5.73 -9.15
N PRO A 16 5.90 -6.35 -10.27
CA PRO A 16 6.44 -5.62 -11.42
C PRO A 16 5.44 -4.57 -11.91
N ALA A 17 5.92 -3.38 -12.26
CA ALA A 17 5.07 -2.32 -12.77
C ALA A 17 4.43 -2.76 -14.10
N LYS A 18 3.11 -3.00 -14.09
CA LYS A 18 2.29 -3.37 -15.25
C LYS A 18 0.93 -2.64 -15.21
N GLU A 19 0.22 -2.67 -16.34
CA GLU A 19 -1.22 -2.39 -16.33
C GLU A 19 -1.93 -3.48 -15.52
N ILE A 20 -2.90 -3.08 -14.71
CA ILE A 20 -3.65 -3.98 -13.84
C ILE A 20 -5.01 -4.24 -14.46
N ILE A 21 -5.29 -5.51 -14.71
CA ILE A 21 -6.59 -6.00 -15.14
C ILE A 21 -7.28 -6.76 -14.01
N PHE A 22 -8.54 -7.14 -14.24
CA PHE A 22 -9.35 -7.85 -13.23
C PHE A 22 -8.65 -9.12 -12.70
N ASN A 23 -8.00 -9.88 -13.56
CA ASN A 23 -7.31 -11.13 -13.20
C ASN A 23 -6.04 -10.91 -12.34
N ASP A 24 -5.56 -9.67 -12.20
CA ASP A 24 -4.41 -9.36 -11.34
C ASP A 24 -4.84 -9.04 -9.89
N LEU A 25 -6.13 -8.86 -9.62
CA LEU A 25 -6.62 -8.42 -8.31
C LEU A 25 -6.33 -9.44 -7.20
N ASP A 26 -6.40 -10.73 -7.51
CA ASP A 26 -6.08 -11.80 -6.56
C ASP A 26 -4.61 -11.75 -6.12
N GLU A 27 -3.69 -11.51 -7.06
CA GLU A 27 -2.27 -11.32 -6.77
C GLU A 27 -2.05 -10.10 -5.86
N ILE A 28 -2.72 -8.99 -6.15
CA ILE A 28 -2.65 -7.78 -5.33
C ILE A 28 -3.11 -8.05 -3.89
N LEU A 29 -4.29 -8.67 -3.72
CA LEU A 29 -4.82 -8.99 -2.40
C LEU A 29 -3.92 -9.95 -1.62
N LEU A 30 -3.39 -10.99 -2.29
CA LEU A 30 -2.45 -11.92 -1.69
C LEU A 30 -1.18 -11.19 -1.20
N LYS A 31 -0.59 -10.33 -2.05
CA LYS A 31 0.62 -9.58 -1.68
C LYS A 31 0.35 -8.60 -0.54
N MET A 32 -0.81 -7.93 -0.52
CA MET A 32 -1.20 -7.08 0.61
C MET A 32 -1.24 -7.88 1.91
N GLY A 33 -1.91 -9.03 1.93
CA GLY A 33 -2.01 -9.88 3.12
C GLY A 33 -0.66 -10.42 3.62
N LEU A 34 0.28 -10.68 2.70
CA LEU A 34 1.61 -11.18 3.06
C LEU A 34 2.60 -10.07 3.49
N ILE A 35 2.37 -8.81 3.10
CA ILE A 35 3.39 -7.75 3.18
C ILE A 35 2.97 -6.56 4.06
N LEU A 36 1.69 -6.21 4.10
CA LEU A 36 1.15 -5.10 4.89
C LEU A 36 0.61 -5.63 6.23
N PRO A 37 1.29 -5.38 7.35
CA PRO A 37 0.80 -5.84 8.65
C PRO A 37 -0.49 -5.12 9.04
N TYR A 38 -1.38 -5.84 9.71
CA TYR A 38 -2.48 -5.23 10.46
C TYR A 38 -1.97 -4.80 11.83
N GLU A 39 -1.94 -3.49 12.10
CA GLU A 39 -1.29 -2.91 13.26
C GLU A 39 -2.05 -1.71 13.83
N ASN A 40 -1.79 -1.39 15.10
CA ASN A 40 -2.36 -0.24 15.82
C ASN A 40 -1.31 0.58 16.59
N LEU A 41 -0.04 0.52 16.17
CA LEU A 41 1.11 1.12 16.86
C LEU A 41 0.97 2.65 17.00
N ASP A 42 0.47 3.34 15.98
CA ASP A 42 0.25 4.81 16.06
C ASP A 42 -0.86 5.18 17.03
N ILE A 43 -1.83 4.29 17.27
CA ILE A 43 -2.84 4.49 18.32
C ILE A 43 -2.18 4.37 19.68
N MET A 44 -1.34 3.34 19.87
CA MET A 44 -0.61 3.13 21.12
C MET A 44 0.42 4.25 21.41
N ALA A 45 1.07 4.77 20.38
CA ALA A 45 2.06 5.84 20.47
C ALA A 45 1.46 7.27 20.51
N GLY A 46 0.16 7.41 20.22
CA GLY A 46 -0.50 8.72 20.16
C GLY A 46 -0.08 9.59 18.96
N THR A 47 0.46 8.98 17.90
CA THR A 47 1.00 9.65 16.69
C THR A 47 0.03 9.63 15.50
N ILE A 48 -1.28 9.56 15.77
CA ILE A 48 -2.33 9.45 14.75
C ILE A 48 -2.35 10.70 13.84
N LYS A 49 -2.16 10.49 12.53
CA LYS A 49 -2.40 11.51 11.48
C LYS A 49 -3.82 11.35 10.91
N ASN A 50 -4.38 12.43 10.34
CA ASN A 50 -5.63 12.35 9.58
C ASN A 50 -5.48 11.46 8.32
N ILE A 51 -6.57 10.82 7.88
CA ILE A 51 -6.52 9.99 6.68
C ILE A 51 -6.48 10.87 5.44
N SER A 52 -5.43 10.72 4.63
CA SER A 52 -5.28 11.35 3.32
C SER A 52 -4.47 10.46 2.40
N LYS A 53 -4.57 10.65 1.07
CA LYS A 53 -3.79 9.89 0.09
C LYS A 53 -2.28 9.97 0.39
N ASN A 54 -1.79 11.16 0.72
CA ASN A 54 -0.37 11.38 0.99
C ASN A 54 0.08 10.70 2.29
N ASN A 55 -0.71 10.82 3.37
CA ASN A 55 -0.38 10.18 4.64
C ASN A 55 -0.40 8.64 4.55
N LEU A 56 -1.30 8.07 3.74
CA LEU A 56 -1.34 6.62 3.51
C LEU A 56 -0.10 6.13 2.75
N VAL A 57 0.32 6.85 1.71
CA VAL A 57 1.55 6.52 0.98
C VAL A 57 2.77 6.64 1.90
N GLU A 58 2.92 7.76 2.63
CA GLU A 58 4.05 7.99 3.54
C GLU A 58 4.17 6.92 4.65
N LYS A 59 3.04 6.46 5.19
CA LYS A 59 3.03 5.48 6.29
C LYS A 59 3.23 4.04 5.82
N LEU A 60 2.56 3.63 4.75
CA LEU A 60 2.40 2.21 4.41
C LEU A 60 3.31 1.73 3.27
N LEU A 61 3.70 2.63 2.35
CA LEU A 61 4.36 2.29 1.08
C LEU A 61 5.81 2.76 1.06
#